data_AF-A0A3D6EWC3-F1
#
_entry.id   AF-A0A3D6EWC3-F1
#
_cell.length_a   1.000
_cell.length_b   1.000
_cell.length_c   1.000
_cell.angle_alpha   90.00
_cell.angle_beta   90.00
_cell.angle_gamma   90.00
#
_symmetry.space_group_name_H-M   'P 1'
#
loop_
_entity.id
_entity.type
_entity.pdbx_description
1 polymer ?
#
loop_
_entity_poly.entity_id
_entity_poly.type
_entity_poly.pdbx_seq_one_letter_code
_entity_poly.pdbx_strand_id
1 'polypeptide(L)'
;MQNQDRYKSILVIVTGFLVIAWVLFVKEYTNASTILAKVAVGIGLISVFIPIAAKGIEWVWLKLAHILGWINSKILLGAIFFLFLLPIAIISRLFTKDPLKLKGRELKSLFTDRNHLYTKGDLENIW
;
A
#
# COMPACT_ATOMS: atom_id res chain seq x y z
N MET A 1 15.17 24.21 -11.26
CA MET A 1 14.32 23.00 -11.35
C MET A 1 13.17 23.06 -10.34
N GLN A 2 13.40 23.19 -9.02
CA GLN A 2 12.34 23.27 -7.98
C GLN A 2 11.18 24.25 -8.22
N ASN A 3 11.43 25.45 -8.76
CA ASN A 3 10.33 26.39 -9.02
C ASN A 3 9.40 25.94 -10.15
N GLN A 4 9.91 25.27 -11.20
CA GLN A 4 9.07 24.79 -12.30
C GLN A 4 8.14 23.67 -11.85
N ASP A 5 8.63 22.77 -11.00
CA ASP A 5 7.82 21.67 -10.46
C ASP A 5 6.71 22.19 -9.54
N ARG A 6 7.00 23.24 -8.75
CA ARG A 6 5.99 23.92 -7.92
C ARG A 6 4.84 24.48 -8.75
N TYR A 7 5.13 25.26 -9.79
CA TYR A 7 4.08 25.85 -10.63
C TYR A 7 3.26 24.77 -11.35
N LYS A 8 3.88 23.65 -11.75
CA LYS A 8 3.15 22.49 -12.28
C LYS A 8 2.22 21.88 -11.23
N SER A 9 2.69 21.65 -10.01
CA SER A 9 1.86 21.11 -8.92
C SER A 9 0.67 22.03 -8.62
N ILE A 10 0.89 23.34 -8.55
CA ILE A 10 -0.18 24.32 -8.32
C ILE A 10 -1.16 24.34 -9.49
N LEU A 11 -0.68 24.27 -10.72
CA LEU A 11 -1.55 24.19 -11.91
C LEU A 11 -2.41 22.93 -11.88
N VAL A 12 -1.85 21.78 -11.49
CA VAL A 12 -2.58 20.51 -11.32
C VAL A 12 -3.65 20.65 -10.23
N ILE A 13 -3.33 21.27 -9.09
CA ILE A 13 -4.29 21.51 -8.01
C ILE A 13 -5.46 22.38 -8.50
N VAL A 14 -5.16 23.51 -9.15
CA VAL A 14 -6.18 24.43 -9.69
C VAL A 14 -7.05 23.72 -10.73
N THR A 15 -6.42 22.99 -11.65
CA THR A 15 -7.13 22.24 -12.70
C THR A 15 -8.03 21.17 -12.08
N GLY A 16 -7.54 20.42 -11.09
CA GLY A 16 -8.32 19.42 -10.37
C GLY A 16 -9.55 20.01 -9.68
N PHE A 17 -9.40 21.14 -8.99
CA PHE A 17 -10.54 21.82 -8.37
C PHE A 17 -11.55 22.36 -9.37
N LEU A 18 -11.09 22.87 -10.52
CA LEU A 18 -12.00 23.31 -11.59
C LEU A 18 -12.79 22.14 -12.20
N VAL A 19 -12.15 20.98 -12.40
CA VAL A 19 -12.84 19.77 -12.88
C VAL A 19 -13.89 19.31 -11.87
N ILE A 20 -13.57 19.32 -10.57
CA ILE A 20 -14.54 18.99 -9.51
C ILE A 20 -15.71 19.99 -9.52
N ALA A 21 -15.42 21.29 -9.60
CA ALA A 21 -16.44 22.32 -9.69
C ALA A 21 -17.34 22.13 -10.92
N TRP A 22 -16.77 21.73 -12.05
CA TRP A 22 -17.53 21.41 -13.27
C TRP A 22 -18.42 20.18 -13.10
N VAL A 23 -17.92 19.09 -12.51
CA VAL A 23 -18.74 17.90 -12.21
C VAL A 23 -19.90 18.24 -11.25
N LEU A 24 -19.65 19.07 -10.24
CA LEU A 24 -20.69 19.52 -9.30
C LEU A 24 -21.72 20.45 -9.97
N PHE A 25 -21.29 21.24 -10.95
CA PHE A 25 -22.18 22.07 -11.77
C PHE A 25 -23.16 21.20 -12.56
N VAL A 26 -22.66 20.12 -13.20
CA VAL A 26 -23.48 19.15 -13.94
C VAL A 26 -24.49 18.43 -13.04
N LYS A 27 -24.16 18.25 -11.75
CA LYS A 27 -25.05 17.65 -10.74
C LYS A 27 -26.01 18.66 -10.06
N GLU A 28 -26.16 19.86 -10.62
CA GLU A 28 -27.06 20.93 -10.14
C GLU A 28 -26.73 21.50 -8.73
N TYR A 29 -25.54 21.23 -8.19
CA TYR A 29 -25.05 21.86 -6.95
C TYR A 29 -24.43 23.25 -7.25
N THR A 30 -25.26 24.18 -7.70
CA THR A 30 -24.86 25.50 -8.24
C THR A 30 -24.10 26.39 -7.25
N ASN A 31 -24.52 26.43 -5.99
CA ASN A 31 -23.86 27.23 -4.95
C ASN A 31 -22.46 26.70 -4.63
N ALA A 32 -22.33 25.38 -4.46
CA ALA A 32 -21.06 24.73 -4.12
C ALA A 32 -20.06 24.84 -5.28
N SER A 33 -20.52 24.62 -6.52
CA SER A 33 -19.69 24.74 -7.72
C SER A 33 -19.10 26.16 -7.87
N THR A 34 -19.93 27.19 -7.70
CA THR A 34 -19.49 28.59 -7.87
C THR A 34 -18.46 29.01 -6.81
N ILE A 35 -18.66 28.60 -5.56
CA ILE A 35 -17.70 28.87 -4.47
C ILE A 35 -16.38 28.17 -4.76
N LEU A 36 -16.42 26.90 -5.15
CA LEU A 36 -15.22 26.09 -5.37
C LEU A 36 -14.41 26.59 -6.58
N ALA A 37 -15.07 27.02 -7.65
CA ALA A 37 -14.43 27.66 -8.79
C ALA A 37 -13.74 28.99 -8.42
N LYS A 38 -14.41 29.85 -7.64
CA LYS A 38 -13.82 31.11 -7.14
C LYS A 38 -12.58 30.86 -6.28
N VAL A 39 -12.65 29.85 -5.41
CA VAL A 39 -11.51 29.44 -4.57
C VAL A 39 -10.35 28.92 -5.42
N ALA A 40 -10.61 28.09 -6.43
CA ALA A 40 -9.57 27.57 -7.32
C ALA A 40 -8.84 28.70 -8.07
N VAL A 41 -9.59 29.65 -8.64
CA VAL A 41 -9.03 30.82 -9.33
C VAL A 41 -8.25 31.71 -8.35
N GLY A 42 -8.80 31.95 -7.16
CA GLY A 42 -8.12 32.73 -6.11
C GLY A 42 -6.77 32.11 -5.70
N ILE A 43 -6.74 30.80 -5.47
CA ILE A 43 -5.52 30.06 -5.14
C ILE A 43 -4.49 30.16 -6.28
N GLY A 44 -4.94 30.02 -7.53
CA GLY A 44 -4.08 30.15 -8.70
C GLY A 44 -3.44 31.54 -8.79
N LEU A 45 -4.25 32.60 -8.67
CA LEU A 45 -3.79 33.98 -8.72
C LEU A 45 -2.83 34.29 -7.57
N ILE A 46 -3.21 33.98 -6.32
CA ILE A 46 -2.37 34.22 -5.14
C ILE A 46 -1.02 33.50 -5.28
N SER A 47 -1.01 32.29 -5.83
CA SER A 47 0.21 31.51 -6.02
C SER A 47 1.16 32.09 -7.07
N VAL A 48 0.62 32.80 -8.07
CA VAL A 48 1.44 33.48 -9.10
C VAL A 48 2.07 34.74 -8.52
N PHE A 49 1.30 35.54 -7.78
CA PHE A 49 1.78 36.83 -7.26
C PHE A 49 2.59 36.70 -5.96
N ILE A 50 2.36 35.67 -5.14
CA ILE A 50 2.99 35.51 -3.83
C ILE A 50 3.75 34.17 -3.76
N PRO A 51 5.08 34.15 -3.97
CA PRO A 51 5.86 32.91 -4.01
C PRO A 51 5.96 32.20 -2.65
N ILE A 52 5.83 32.92 -1.53
CA ILE A 52 5.75 32.33 -0.18
C ILE A 52 4.48 31.48 -0.05
N ALA A 53 3.34 31.98 -0.54
CA ALA A 53 2.05 31.30 -0.45
C ALA A 53 2.07 30.03 -1.32
N ALA A 54 2.61 30.13 -2.53
CA ALA A 54 2.83 29.00 -3.42
C ALA A 54 3.65 27.87 -2.75
N LYS A 55 4.73 28.21 -2.04
CA LYS A 55 5.55 27.25 -1.31
C LYS A 55 4.79 26.59 -0.15
N GLY A 56 3.98 27.35 0.58
CA GLY A 56 3.15 26.83 1.67
C GLY A 56 2.09 25.83 1.16
N ILE A 57 1.40 26.19 0.08
CA ILE A 57 0.37 25.35 -0.55
C ILE A 57 0.98 24.04 -1.06
N GLU A 58 2.10 24.12 -1.79
CA GLU A 58 2.82 22.93 -2.27
C GLU A 58 3.25 22.04 -1.10
N TRP A 59 3.80 22.62 -0.02
CA TRP A 59 4.23 21.85 1.14
C TRP A 59 3.07 21.09 1.80
N VAL A 60 1.91 21.76 1.98
CA VAL A 60 0.71 21.11 2.51
C VAL A 60 0.24 19.99 1.58
N TRP A 61 0.21 20.25 0.27
CA TRP A 61 -0.18 19.25 -0.73
C TRP A 61 0.72 18.02 -0.71
N LEU A 62 2.04 18.21 -0.68
CA LEU A 62 3.00 17.12 -0.61
C LEU A 62 2.90 16.35 0.70
N LYS A 63 2.64 17.03 1.83
CA LYS A 63 2.43 16.37 3.12
C LYS A 63 1.17 15.48 3.09
N LEU A 64 0.09 15.95 2.47
CA LEU A 64 -1.10 15.13 2.25
C LEU A 64 -0.80 13.93 1.37
N ALA A 65 -0.09 14.12 0.25
CA ALA A 65 0.31 13.04 -0.64
C ALA A 65 1.17 11.99 0.08
N HIS A 66 2.08 12.41 0.96
CA HIS A 66 2.91 11.52 1.76
C HIS A 66 2.09 10.68 2.75
N ILE A 67 1.13 11.30 3.45
CA ILE A 67 0.22 10.59 4.37
C ILE A 67 -0.62 9.58 3.58
N LEU A 68 -1.17 10.00 2.43
CA LEU A 68 -1.96 9.13 1.58
C LEU A 68 -1.14 7.95 1.05
N GLY A 69 0.12 8.20 0.67
CA GLY A 69 1.08 7.17 0.27
C GLY A 69 1.35 6.17 1.39
N TRP A 70 1.56 6.64 2.62
CA TRP A 70 1.77 5.77 3.78
C TRP A 70 0.56 4.87 4.07
N ILE A 71 -0.66 5.42 3.99
CA ILE A 71 -1.90 4.65 4.12
C ILE A 71 -2.00 3.62 2.99
N ASN A 72 -1.76 4.05 1.75
CA ASN A 72 -1.85 3.19 0.57
C ASN A 72 -0.86 2.02 0.64
N SER A 73 0.38 2.25 1.08
CA SER A 73 1.37 1.17 1.26
C SER A 73 0.90 0.11 2.25
N LYS A 74 0.25 0.51 3.35
CA LYS A 74 -0.32 -0.43 4.32
C LYS A 74 -1.50 -1.20 3.75
N ILE A 75 -2.40 -0.51 3.05
CA ILE A 75 -3.56 -1.14 2.40
C ILE A 75 -3.09 -2.14 1.35
N LEU A 76 -2.13 -1.75 0.50
CA LEU A 76 -1.60 -2.61 -0.55
C LEU A 76 -0.93 -3.85 0.04
N LEU A 77 -0.07 -3.69 1.06
CA LEU A 77 0.57 -4.82 1.73
C LEU A 77 -0.46 -5.75 2.39
N GLY A 78 -1.46 -5.17 3.07
CA GLY A 78 -2.56 -5.93 3.66
C GLY A 78 -3.34 -6.69 2.59
N ALA A 79 -3.72 -6.03 1.50
CA ALA A 79 -4.43 -6.64 0.39
C ALA A 79 -3.62 -7.79 -0.24
N ILE A 80 -2.33 -7.60 -0.48
CA ILE A 80 -1.45 -8.66 -1.00
C ILE A 80 -1.40 -9.84 -0.02
N PHE A 81 -1.27 -9.56 1.27
CA PHE A 81 -1.24 -10.60 2.28
C PHE A 81 -2.55 -11.41 2.31
N PHE A 82 -3.71 -10.74 2.37
CA PHE A 82 -4.99 -11.42 2.50
C PHE A 82 -5.48 -12.07 1.20
N LEU A 83 -5.19 -11.47 0.03
CA LEU A 83 -5.66 -11.98 -1.27
C LEU A 83 -4.74 -13.03 -1.89
N PHE A 84 -3.44 -12.98 -1.61
CA PHE A 84 -2.47 -13.91 -2.21
C PHE A 84 -1.79 -14.77 -1.16
N LEU A 85 -1.05 -14.17 -0.21
CA LEU A 85 -0.21 -14.95 0.70
C LEU A 85 -1.02 -15.86 1.63
N LEU A 86 -2.11 -15.35 2.19
CA LEU A 86 -2.98 -16.10 3.10
C LEU A 86 -3.63 -17.31 2.41
N PRO A 87 -4.31 -17.19 1.24
CA PRO A 87 -4.88 -18.35 0.57
C PRO A 87 -3.80 -19.33 0.12
N ILE A 88 -2.64 -18.85 -0.37
CA ILE A 88 -1.50 -19.73 -0.70
C ILE A 88 -1.04 -20.52 0.53
N ALA A 89 -0.93 -19.87 1.68
CA ALA A 89 -0.54 -20.53 2.93
C ALA A 89 -1.58 -21.56 3.39
N ILE A 90 -2.87 -21.27 3.26
CA ILE A 90 -3.95 -22.22 3.59
C ILE A 90 -3.90 -23.43 2.66
N ILE A 91 -3.78 -23.20 1.35
CA ILE A 91 -3.66 -24.26 0.34
C ILE A 91 -2.42 -25.10 0.64
N SER A 92 -1.26 -24.47 0.84
CA SER A 92 -0.04 -25.18 1.23
C SER A 92 -0.24 -25.99 2.51
N ARG A 93 -0.91 -25.45 3.53
CA ARG A 93 -1.17 -26.19 4.77
C ARG A 93 -2.12 -27.39 4.59
N LEU A 94 -2.99 -27.36 3.58
CA LEU A 94 -3.87 -28.48 3.25
C LEU A 94 -3.13 -29.56 2.44
N PHE A 95 -2.26 -29.17 1.50
CA PHE A 95 -1.57 -30.10 0.59
C PHE A 95 -0.19 -30.56 1.06
N THR A 96 0.50 -29.78 1.89
CA THR A 96 1.81 -30.13 2.43
C THR A 96 1.65 -31.10 3.59
N LYS A 97 2.26 -32.29 3.46
CA LYS A 97 2.37 -33.27 4.55
C LYS A 97 3.17 -32.67 5.69
N ASP A 98 2.68 -32.80 6.92
CA ASP A 98 3.32 -32.30 8.13
C ASP A 98 4.70 -32.96 8.33
N PRO A 99 5.80 -32.27 7.94
CA PRO A 99 7.12 -32.89 7.94
C PRO A 99 7.63 -33.10 9.37
N LEU A 100 7.10 -32.34 10.33
CA LEU A 100 7.49 -32.38 11.73
C LEU A 100 6.52 -33.20 12.59
N LYS A 101 5.50 -33.84 11.97
CA LYS A 101 4.45 -34.63 12.65
C LYS A 101 3.86 -33.90 13.87
N LEU A 102 3.66 -32.59 13.76
CA LEU A 102 3.17 -31.72 14.85
C LEU A 102 1.65 -31.78 15.05
N LYS A 103 0.89 -32.20 14.02
CA LYS A 103 -0.56 -32.47 14.09
C LYS A 103 -0.80 -33.89 14.59
N GLY A 104 -1.32 -34.00 15.81
CA GLY A 104 -1.64 -35.28 16.46
C GLY A 104 -0.80 -35.47 17.71
N ARG A 105 -1.11 -34.69 18.74
CA ARG A 105 -0.37 -34.67 19.99
C ARG A 105 -0.73 -35.91 20.82
N GLU A 106 -0.13 -37.04 20.47
CA GLU A 106 0.20 -38.18 21.35
C GLU A 106 1.51 -38.84 20.87
N LEU A 107 2.58 -38.05 20.70
CA LEU A 107 3.91 -38.59 20.46
C LEU A 107 4.68 -38.57 21.77
N LYS A 108 4.87 -39.75 22.38
CA LYS A 108 5.74 -39.95 23.56
C LYS A 108 7.20 -39.55 23.29
N SER A 109 7.62 -39.55 22.03
CA SER A 109 8.97 -39.27 21.58
C SER A 109 9.00 -38.92 20.09
N LEU A 110 9.94 -38.07 19.66
CA LEU A 110 10.24 -37.83 18.24
C LEU A 110 11.11 -38.94 17.63
N PHE A 111 11.68 -39.82 18.46
CA PHE A 111 12.45 -40.97 18.01
C PHE A 111 11.52 -42.04 17.44
N THR A 112 11.86 -42.54 16.24
CA THR A 112 11.23 -43.71 15.63
C THR A 112 12.12 -44.91 15.90
N ASP A 113 11.52 -46.01 16.37
CA ASP A 113 12.24 -47.27 16.52
C ASP A 113 12.66 -47.78 15.12
N ARG A 114 13.95 -47.98 14.91
CA ARG A 114 14.50 -48.51 13.65
C ARG A 114 15.01 -49.92 13.91
N ASN A 115 14.12 -50.89 13.78
CA ASN A 115 14.46 -52.31 13.76
C ASN A 115 15.11 -52.68 12.41
N HIS A 116 16.31 -52.15 12.14
CA HIS A 116 17.13 -52.60 11.03
C HIS A 116 18.31 -53.43 11.56
N LEU A 117 18.68 -54.46 10.80
CA LEU A 117 19.90 -55.23 11.05
C LEU A 117 21.06 -54.48 10.40
N TYR A 118 21.99 -54.00 11.24
CA TYR A 118 23.18 -53.29 10.79
C TYR A 118 24.01 -54.19 9.86
N THR A 119 24.34 -53.66 8.69
CA THR A 119 25.23 -54.30 7.72
C THR A 119 26.58 -53.59 7.69
N LYS A 120 27.59 -54.23 7.11
CA LYS A 120 28.94 -53.66 6.99
C LYS A 120 28.95 -52.29 6.28
N GLY A 121 28.05 -52.09 5.32
CA GLY A 121 27.92 -50.82 4.59
C GLY A 121 27.44 -49.66 5.45
N ASP A 122 26.66 -49.92 6.50
CA ASP A 122 26.15 -48.89 7.43
C ASP A 122 27.27 -48.34 8.33
N LEU A 123 28.40 -49.03 8.42
CA LEU A 123 29.56 -48.65 9.22
C LEU A 123 30.65 -47.96 8.39
N GLU A 124 30.56 -47.98 7.06
CA GLU A 124 31.54 -47.32 6.18
C GLU A 124 31.35 -45.80 6.12
N ASN A 125 30.14 -45.29 6.37
CA ASN A 125 29.85 -43.86 6.47
C ASN A 125 28.94 -43.58 7.67
N ILE A 126 29.57 -43.30 8.80
CA ILE A 126 28.94 -43.09 10.11
C ILE A 126 28.41 -41.66 10.33
N TRP A 127 28.63 -40.76 9.37
CA TRP A 127 28.28 -39.33 9.45
C TRP A 127 27.31 -38.89 8.34
#